data_AF-A0A925F8D8-F1
#
_entry.id   AF-A0A925F8D8-F1
#
_cell.length_a   1.000
_cell.length_b   1.000
_cell.length_c   1.000
_cell.angle_alpha   90.00
_cell.angle_beta   90.00
_cell.angle_gamma   90.00
#
_symmetry.space_group_name_H-M   'P 1'
#
loop_
_entity.id
_entity.type
_entity.pdbx_description
1 polymer ?
#
loop_
_entity_poly.entity_id
_entity_poly.type
_entity_poly.pdbx_seq_one_letter_code
_entity_poly.pdbx_strand_id
1 'polypeptide(L)'
;MRIRIFLFLSILLAACDPNVVFNDNVDFEDGKWFVKQVPSFGFDIPDSTARYNVFYSLRNGRPYPYYNLYLTRYLYDGRGKLVEKKLEQLLLADATTGKPLGTGLGDLYDHKILALKAHRFPAAGRYTIKIEQYMRQNPLPEVYSVGVAVEKVGKK
;
A
#
# COMPACT_ATOMS: atom_id res chain seq x y z
N MET A 1 14.85 50.01 -25.15
CA MET A 1 15.11 49.57 -23.76
C MET A 1 14.79 48.09 -23.70
N ARG A 2 15.69 47.19 -24.13
CA ARG A 2 16.67 46.45 -23.31
C ARG A 2 16.11 46.02 -21.95
N ILE A 3 16.24 44.72 -21.65
CA ILE A 3 16.19 44.01 -20.35
C ILE A 3 14.89 43.21 -20.13
N ARG A 4 14.89 41.92 -19.76
CA ARG A 4 15.90 40.86 -19.65
C ARG A 4 15.14 39.52 -19.64
N ILE A 5 15.78 38.49 -20.17
CA ILE A 5 15.45 37.07 -20.04
C ILE A 5 15.16 36.74 -18.57
N PHE A 6 14.00 36.16 -18.28
CA PHE A 6 13.80 35.29 -17.13
C PHE A 6 13.31 33.94 -17.65
N LEU A 7 14.27 33.11 -18.06
CA LEU A 7 14.08 31.70 -18.30
C LEU A 7 13.90 31.06 -16.92
N PHE A 8 12.65 30.94 -16.47
CA PHE A 8 12.34 30.19 -15.24
C PHE A 8 12.45 28.70 -15.59
N LEU A 9 13.68 28.21 -15.55
CA LEU A 9 14.01 26.80 -15.69
C LEU A 9 13.46 26.07 -14.44
N SER A 10 12.22 25.63 -14.53
CA SER A 10 11.61 24.71 -13.58
C SER A 10 12.32 23.35 -13.68
N ILE A 11 13.41 23.21 -12.91
CA ILE A 11 14.06 21.94 -12.64
C ILE A 11 13.09 21.13 -11.78
N LEU A 12 12.28 20.32 -12.44
CA LEU A 12 11.53 19.25 -11.79
C LEU A 12 12.56 18.22 -11.30
N LEU A 13 12.89 18.29 -10.01
CA LEU A 13 13.61 17.23 -9.31
C LEU A 13 12.68 16.01 -9.24
N ALA A 14 12.66 15.21 -10.30
CA ALA A 14 12.09 13.88 -10.28
C ALA A 14 13.00 12.98 -9.43
N ALA A 15 12.85 13.02 -8.11
CA ALA A 15 13.40 12.02 -7.21
C ALA A 15 12.57 10.73 -7.37
N CYS A 16 12.77 10.03 -8.49
CA CYS A 16 12.24 8.69 -8.66
C CYS A 16 13.15 7.73 -7.90
N ASP A 17 12.67 7.12 -6.82
CA ASP A 17 13.38 6.02 -6.18
C ASP A 17 13.45 4.87 -7.21
N PRO A 18 14.65 4.49 -7.69
CA PRO A 18 14.78 3.50 -8.76
C PRO A 18 14.29 2.11 -8.35
N ASN A 19 14.05 1.88 -7.05
CA ASN A 19 13.58 0.61 -6.54
C ASN A 19 12.06 0.51 -6.48
N VAL A 20 11.32 1.62 -6.56
CA VAL A 20 9.84 1.60 -6.51
C VAL A 20 9.31 1.12 -7.85
N VAL A 21 8.64 -0.03 -7.85
CA VAL A 21 8.02 -0.64 -9.03
C VAL A 21 6.57 -0.20 -9.16
N PHE A 22 5.88 -0.08 -8.03
CA PHE A 22 4.47 0.28 -7.97
C PHE A 22 4.17 0.89 -6.61
N ASN A 23 3.30 1.90 -6.57
CA ASN A 23 2.77 2.47 -5.34
C ASN A 23 1.44 3.15 -5.66
N ASP A 24 0.35 2.62 -5.12
CA ASP A 24 -0.99 3.17 -5.33
C ASP A 24 -1.88 2.91 -4.12
N ASN A 25 -2.88 3.77 -3.92
CA ASN A 25 -3.82 3.72 -2.81
C ASN A 25 -5.23 4.03 -3.30
N VAL A 26 -6.22 3.41 -2.67
CA VAL A 26 -7.64 3.74 -2.84
C VAL A 26 -8.13 4.40 -1.57
N ASP A 27 -8.71 5.59 -1.73
CA ASP A 27 -9.34 6.34 -0.64
C ASP A 27 -10.79 5.88 -0.42
N PHE A 28 -11.23 5.95 0.84
CA PHE A 28 -12.58 5.63 1.27
C PHE A 28 -13.28 6.89 1.77
N GLU A 29 -14.48 7.12 1.23
CA GLU A 29 -15.34 8.23 1.63
C GLU A 29 -15.68 8.15 3.12
N ASP A 30 -15.63 9.30 3.82
CA ASP A 30 -15.85 9.44 5.26
C ASP A 30 -15.04 8.50 6.16
N GLY A 31 -13.92 7.94 5.68
CA GLY A 31 -13.16 6.95 6.43
C GLY A 31 -13.92 5.64 6.66
N LYS A 32 -14.86 5.28 5.77
CA LYS A 32 -15.70 4.08 5.88
C LYS A 32 -15.32 3.05 4.83
N TRP A 33 -14.57 2.03 5.24
CA TRP A 33 -14.24 0.92 4.35
C TRP A 33 -15.30 -0.18 4.43
N PHE A 34 -16.14 -0.28 3.40
CA PHE A 34 -17.15 -1.33 3.31
C PHE A 34 -16.54 -2.67 2.87
N VAL A 35 -17.03 -3.79 3.41
CA VAL A 35 -16.58 -5.15 2.99
C VAL A 35 -16.75 -5.38 1.49
N LYS A 36 -17.80 -4.82 0.87
CA LYS A 36 -18.05 -4.92 -0.59
C LYS A 36 -17.04 -4.12 -1.43
N GLN A 37 -16.32 -3.18 -0.85
CA GLN A 37 -15.27 -2.44 -1.53
C GLN A 37 -13.98 -3.25 -1.42
N VAL A 38 -13.60 -3.88 -2.53
CA VAL A 38 -12.39 -4.71 -2.64
C VAL A 38 -11.42 -4.02 -3.61
N PRO A 39 -10.56 -3.08 -3.12
CA PRO A 39 -9.54 -2.45 -3.93
C PRO A 39 -8.66 -3.45 -4.68
N SER A 40 -8.31 -3.11 -5.92
CA SER A 40 -7.59 -3.98 -6.84
C SER A 40 -6.42 -3.21 -7.47
N PHE A 41 -5.21 -3.70 -7.24
CA PHE A 41 -3.96 -3.04 -7.61
C PHE A 41 -3.22 -3.90 -8.63
N GLY A 42 -3.14 -3.42 -9.88
CA GLY A 42 -2.45 -4.11 -10.96
C GLY A 42 -1.06 -3.53 -11.20
N PHE A 43 -0.02 -4.36 -11.14
CA PHE A 43 1.37 -3.94 -11.30
C PHE A 43 2.16 -4.93 -12.16
N ASP A 44 3.24 -4.45 -12.77
CA ASP A 44 4.09 -5.24 -13.66
C ASP A 44 5.43 -5.56 -12.99
N ILE A 45 5.82 -6.83 -13.03
CA ILE A 45 7.12 -7.30 -12.54
C ILE A 45 8.07 -7.42 -13.73
N PRO A 46 9.10 -6.55 -13.83
CA PRO A 46 9.98 -6.51 -15.00
C PRO A 46 11.02 -7.64 -15.02
N ASP A 47 11.38 -8.20 -13.86
CA ASP A 47 12.50 -9.16 -13.72
C ASP A 47 12.18 -10.22 -12.67
N SER A 48 11.80 -11.43 -13.11
CA SER A 48 11.49 -12.55 -12.21
C SER A 48 12.72 -13.20 -11.55
N THR A 49 13.93 -12.79 -11.91
CA THR A 49 15.15 -13.25 -11.21
C THR A 49 15.41 -12.44 -9.95
N ALA A 50 14.88 -11.22 -9.88
CA ALA A 50 14.96 -10.37 -8.71
C ALA A 50 13.97 -10.74 -7.61
N ARG A 51 14.20 -10.17 -6.42
CA ARG A 51 13.31 -10.24 -5.28
C ARG A 51 12.67 -8.88 -5.05
N TYR A 52 11.44 -8.91 -4.55
CA TYR A 52 10.63 -7.72 -4.32
C TYR A 52 10.02 -7.74 -2.92
N ASN A 53 9.98 -6.59 -2.27
CA ASN A 53 9.14 -6.39 -1.10
C ASN A 53 7.77 -5.90 -1.57
N VAL A 54 6.71 -6.46 -1.02
CA VAL A 54 5.35 -5.96 -1.19
C VAL A 54 4.88 -5.46 0.17
N PHE A 55 4.35 -4.25 0.20
CA PHE A 55 3.82 -3.62 1.40
C PHE A 55 2.34 -3.33 1.23
N TYR A 56 1.59 -3.44 2.33
CA TYR A 56 0.33 -2.74 2.48
C TYR A 56 0.61 -1.31 2.93
N SER A 57 -0.06 -0.38 2.28
CA SER A 57 -0.22 0.99 2.77
C SER A 57 -1.60 1.09 3.41
N LEU A 58 -1.72 1.67 4.59
CA LEU A 58 -3.01 1.87 5.26
C LEU A 58 -3.00 3.20 5.99
N ARG A 59 -4.06 3.99 5.83
CA ARG A 59 -4.30 5.21 6.61
C ARG A 59 -5.51 5.04 7.50
N ASN A 60 -5.34 5.22 8.81
CA ASN A 60 -6.45 5.24 9.76
C ASN A 60 -6.45 6.50 10.61
N GLY A 61 -7.64 6.84 11.13
CA GLY A 61 -7.84 7.92 12.09
C GLY A 61 -7.48 7.49 13.52
N ARG A 62 -7.21 8.47 14.38
CA ARG A 62 -7.07 8.30 15.83
C ARG A 62 -8.27 7.60 16.47
N PRO A 63 -9.54 7.88 16.09
CA PRO A 63 -10.69 7.22 16.69
C PRO A 63 -10.90 5.75 16.24
N TYR A 64 -9.99 5.19 15.41
CA TYR A 64 -10.09 3.80 14.98
C TYR A 64 -10.14 2.86 16.20
N PRO A 65 -11.17 2.00 16.33
CA PRO A 65 -11.50 1.37 17.61
C PRO A 65 -10.67 0.12 17.94
N TYR A 66 -9.75 -0.29 17.08
CA TYR A 66 -8.98 -1.53 17.23
C TYR A 66 -7.48 -1.26 17.16
N TYR A 67 -6.68 -2.06 17.85
CA TYR A 67 -5.22 -2.00 17.68
C TYR A 67 -4.74 -2.75 16.43
N ASN A 68 -5.63 -3.53 15.79
CA ASN A 68 -5.34 -4.35 14.63
C ASN A 68 -6.41 -4.24 13.53
N LEU A 69 -6.08 -4.76 12.35
CA LEU A 69 -6.97 -4.92 11.21
C LEU A 69 -6.69 -6.27 10.55
N TYR A 70 -7.71 -7.10 10.38
CA TYR A 70 -7.62 -8.32 9.59
C TYR A 70 -8.04 -8.04 8.16
N LEU A 71 -7.24 -8.49 7.19
CA LEU A 71 -7.57 -8.42 5.77
C LEU A 71 -7.21 -9.72 5.07
N THR A 72 -7.91 -10.00 3.98
CA THR A 72 -7.54 -11.06 3.05
C THR A 72 -6.92 -10.44 1.80
N ARG A 73 -5.70 -10.88 1.48
CA ARG A 73 -5.06 -10.58 0.21
C ARG A 73 -5.28 -11.72 -0.77
N TYR A 74 -5.63 -11.35 -2.00
CA TYR A 74 -5.67 -12.24 -3.15
C TYR A 74 -4.62 -11.78 -4.16
N LEU A 75 -3.69 -12.65 -4.52
CA LEU A 75 -2.68 -12.41 -5.56
C LEU A 75 -3.05 -13.21 -6.81
N TYR A 76 -3.20 -12.52 -7.93
CA TYR A 76 -3.48 -13.11 -9.25
C TYR A 76 -2.30 -12.91 -10.20
N ASP A 77 -2.05 -13.91 -11.06
CA ASP A 77 -1.11 -13.77 -12.19
C ASP A 77 -1.73 -13.00 -13.37
N GLY A 78 -0.94 -12.71 -14.39
CA GLY A 78 -1.37 -11.95 -15.57
C GLY A 78 -2.43 -12.66 -16.42
N ARG A 79 -2.76 -13.92 -16.13
CA ARG A 79 -3.85 -14.68 -16.77
C ARG A 79 -5.12 -14.71 -15.89
N GLY A 80 -5.12 -14.02 -14.75
CA GLY A 80 -6.22 -14.03 -13.79
C GLY A 80 -6.29 -15.27 -12.92
N LYS A 81 -5.26 -16.15 -12.92
CA LYS A 81 -5.22 -17.30 -12.02
C LYS A 81 -4.87 -16.83 -10.61
N LEU A 82 -5.64 -17.28 -9.62
CA LEU A 82 -5.31 -17.06 -8.21
C LEU A 82 -4.02 -17.83 -7.86
N VAL A 83 -2.98 -17.08 -7.51
CA VAL A 83 -1.67 -17.60 -7.10
C VAL A 83 -1.66 -17.85 -5.60
N GLU A 84 -2.20 -16.91 -4.82
CA GLU A 84 -2.22 -17.00 -3.36
C GLU A 84 -3.44 -16.27 -2.80
N LYS A 85 -4.03 -16.86 -1.75
CA LYS A 85 -5.01 -16.21 -0.88
C LYS A 85 -4.51 -16.30 0.55
N LYS A 86 -4.42 -15.18 1.26
CA LYS A 86 -3.88 -15.14 2.62
C LYS A 86 -4.66 -14.17 3.50
N LEU A 87 -5.14 -14.65 4.65
CA LEU A 87 -5.66 -13.81 5.74
C LEU A 87 -4.47 -13.33 6.58
N GLU A 88 -4.39 -12.03 6.81
CA GLU A 88 -3.29 -11.41 7.55
C GLU A 88 -3.82 -10.44 8.61
N GLN A 89 -3.10 -10.36 9.72
CA GLN A 89 -3.33 -9.40 10.78
C GLN A 89 -2.33 -8.26 10.64
N LEU A 90 -2.83 -7.05 10.51
CA LEU A 90 -2.06 -5.82 10.56
C LEU A 90 -2.15 -5.23 11.96
N LEU A 91 -1.01 -4.90 12.56
CA LEU A 91 -0.97 -4.16 13.82
C LEU A 91 -0.86 -2.67 13.50
N LEU A 92 -1.83 -1.90 13.98
CA LEU A 92 -1.93 -0.45 13.78
C LEU A 92 -1.56 0.32 15.05
N ALA A 93 -1.77 -0.29 16.22
CA ALA A 93 -1.30 0.22 17.50
C ALA A 93 -0.72 -0.92 18.34
N ASP A 94 0.10 -0.55 19.32
CA ASP A 94 0.53 -1.46 20.37
C ASP A 94 -0.68 -1.93 21.18
N ALA A 95 -0.81 -3.26 21.36
CA ALA A 95 -2.01 -3.86 21.94
C ALA A 95 -2.23 -3.53 23.43
N THR A 96 -1.18 -3.08 24.13
CA THR A 96 -1.24 -2.80 25.58
C THR A 96 -1.37 -1.30 25.84
N THR A 97 -0.55 -0.50 25.16
CA THR A 97 -0.44 0.95 25.38
C THR A 97 -1.37 1.76 24.47
N GLY A 98 -1.87 1.16 23.39
CA GLY A 98 -2.62 1.88 22.35
C GLY A 98 -1.77 2.85 21.53
N LYS A 99 -0.44 2.85 21.72
CA LYS A 99 0.44 3.75 20.97
C LYS A 99 0.39 3.38 19.47
N PRO A 100 0.14 4.33 18.57
CA PRO A 100 0.10 4.07 17.13
C PRO A 100 1.47 3.59 16.64
N LEU A 101 1.47 2.59 15.75
CA LEU A 101 2.67 2.04 15.09
C LEU A 101 2.96 2.73 13.75
N GLY A 102 2.04 3.57 13.27
CA GLY A 102 2.18 4.37 12.06
C GLY A 102 2.84 5.71 12.34
N THR A 103 3.18 6.41 11.26
CA THR A 103 3.69 7.78 11.29
C THR A 103 2.60 8.74 10.85
N GLY A 104 2.54 9.96 11.36
CA GLY A 104 1.57 10.93 10.91
C GLY A 104 1.55 12.20 11.75
N LEU A 105 0.81 13.20 11.28
CA LEU A 105 0.58 14.46 11.97
C LEU A 105 -0.91 14.62 12.26
N GLY A 106 -1.24 15.14 13.44
CA GLY A 106 -2.63 15.33 13.88
C GLY A 106 -3.29 14.00 14.25
N ASP A 107 -4.42 13.71 13.58
CA ASP A 107 -5.30 12.58 13.92
C ASP A 107 -5.27 11.46 12.88
N LEU A 108 -4.32 11.48 11.95
CA LEU A 108 -4.14 10.44 10.94
C LEU A 108 -2.82 9.71 11.13
N TYR A 109 -2.85 8.40 10.94
CA TYR A 109 -1.70 7.51 11.00
C TYR A 109 -1.55 6.77 9.68
N ASP A 110 -0.38 6.92 9.06
CA ASP A 110 0.06 6.20 7.87
C ASP A 110 0.91 5.00 8.27
N HIS A 111 0.54 3.84 7.73
CA HIS A 111 1.18 2.56 7.96
C HIS A 111 1.77 2.03 6.66
N LYS A 112 3.03 1.60 6.69
CA LYS A 112 3.67 0.80 5.64
C LYS A 112 4.06 -0.55 6.23
N ILE A 113 3.28 -1.58 5.92
CA ILE A 113 3.37 -2.89 6.58
C ILE A 113 3.82 -3.94 5.56
N LEU A 114 4.88 -4.69 5.86
CA LEU A 114 5.44 -5.68 4.95
C LEU A 114 4.50 -6.89 4.79
N ALA A 115 3.94 -7.05 3.59
CA ALA A 115 3.06 -8.16 3.23
C ALA A 115 3.84 -9.38 2.71
N LEU A 116 4.78 -9.13 1.79
CA LEU A 116 5.65 -10.16 1.22
C LEU A 116 7.10 -9.67 1.30
N LYS A 117 7.94 -10.40 2.04
CA LYS A 117 9.36 -10.09 2.21
C LYS A 117 10.19 -10.78 1.14
N ALA A 118 10.98 -10.00 0.40
CA ALA A 118 11.95 -10.50 -0.59
C ALA A 118 11.37 -11.61 -1.49
N HIS A 119 10.12 -11.43 -1.91
CA HIS A 119 9.35 -12.38 -2.70
C HIS A 119 9.89 -12.45 -4.12
N ARG A 120 10.02 -13.67 -4.64
CA ARG A 120 10.39 -13.90 -6.04
C ARG A 120 9.15 -14.31 -6.82
N PHE A 121 8.71 -13.45 -7.72
CA PHE A 121 7.59 -13.76 -8.60
C PHE A 121 7.99 -14.87 -9.60
N PRO A 122 7.10 -15.84 -9.88
CA PRO A 122 7.44 -16.97 -10.75
C PRO A 122 7.79 -16.58 -12.19
N ALA A 123 7.21 -15.49 -12.71
CA ALA A 123 7.42 -15.00 -14.06
C ALA A 123 7.42 -13.47 -14.10
N ALA A 124 8.02 -12.90 -15.13
CA ALA A 124 7.87 -11.47 -15.41
C ALA A 124 6.47 -11.22 -16.02
N GLY A 125 5.96 -10.03 -15.83
CA GLY A 125 4.66 -9.60 -16.35
C GLY A 125 3.70 -9.12 -15.28
N ARG A 126 2.42 -9.02 -15.67
CA ARG A 126 1.38 -8.41 -14.86
C ARG A 126 0.96 -9.31 -13.70
N TYR A 127 0.73 -8.70 -12.55
CA TYR A 127 0.12 -9.30 -11.38
C TYR A 127 -0.98 -8.37 -10.86
N THR A 128 -1.89 -8.91 -10.05
CA THR A 128 -2.92 -8.10 -9.39
C THR A 128 -3.08 -8.54 -7.95
N ILE A 129 -3.03 -7.57 -7.03
CA ILE A 129 -3.40 -7.77 -5.64
C ILE A 129 -4.78 -7.19 -5.40
N LYS A 130 -5.69 -7.98 -4.84
CA LYS A 130 -6.95 -7.50 -4.27
C LYS A 130 -6.90 -7.58 -2.76
N ILE A 131 -7.46 -6.58 -2.10
CA ILE A 131 -7.51 -6.48 -0.64
C ILE A 131 -8.97 -6.41 -0.21
N GLU A 132 -9.37 -7.33 0.66
CA GLU A 132 -10.69 -7.38 1.27
C GLU A 132 -10.54 -7.27 2.79
N GLN A 133 -11.23 -6.33 3.44
CA GLN A 133 -11.24 -6.26 4.89
C GLN A 133 -12.01 -7.46 5.48
N TYR A 134 -11.48 -8.04 6.56
CA TYR A 134 -12.02 -9.21 7.23
C TYR A 134 -12.35 -8.90 8.70
N MET A 135 -12.91 -7.72 8.94
CA MET A 135 -13.37 -7.30 10.26
C MET A 135 -14.87 -7.59 10.45
N ARG A 136 -15.31 -7.74 11.70
CA ARG A 136 -16.74 -7.98 12.00
C ARG A 136 -17.61 -6.74 11.76
N GLN A 137 -17.05 -5.55 11.93
CA GLN A 137 -17.76 -4.28 11.76
C GLN A 137 -17.78 -3.85 10.28
N ASN A 138 -18.95 -3.50 9.77
CA ASN A 138 -19.14 -3.05 8.39
C ASN A 138 -20.12 -1.85 8.34
N PRO A 139 -19.72 -0.69 7.79
CA PRO A 139 -18.37 -0.38 7.33
C PRO A 139 -17.35 -0.37 8.49
N LEU A 140 -16.10 -0.67 8.17
CA LEU A 140 -15.00 -0.48 9.11
C LEU A 140 -14.72 1.04 9.20
N PRO A 141 -14.96 1.69 10.34
CA PRO A 141 -14.84 3.14 10.48
C PRO A 141 -13.38 3.55 10.62
N GLU A 142 -13.11 4.85 10.42
CA GLU A 142 -11.80 5.47 10.58
C GLU A 142 -10.68 4.83 9.74
N VAL A 143 -11.02 4.20 8.62
CA VAL A 143 -10.05 3.76 7.62
C VAL A 143 -10.24 4.60 6.37
N TYR A 144 -9.26 5.46 6.09
CA TYR A 144 -9.32 6.48 5.04
C TYR A 144 -8.72 6.00 3.73
N SER A 145 -7.74 5.11 3.76
CA SER A 145 -7.20 4.52 2.54
C SER A 145 -6.50 3.19 2.78
N VAL A 146 -6.44 2.39 1.72
CA VAL A 146 -5.61 1.17 1.65
C VAL A 146 -4.90 1.13 0.29
N GLY A 147 -3.69 0.59 0.27
CA GLY A 147 -2.88 0.53 -0.93
C GLY A 147 -1.85 -0.58 -0.92
N VAL A 148 -1.13 -0.64 -2.03
CA VAL A 148 -0.04 -1.60 -2.24
C VAL A 148 1.16 -0.84 -2.78
N ALA A 149 2.33 -1.10 -2.18
CA ALA A 149 3.61 -0.70 -2.73
C ALA A 149 4.47 -1.93 -3.03
N VAL A 150 5.15 -1.92 -4.18
CA VAL A 150 6.06 -2.97 -4.62
C VAL A 150 7.42 -2.34 -4.86
N GLU A 151 8.44 -2.88 -4.22
CA GLU A 151 9.81 -2.37 -4.27
C GLU A 151 10.77 -3.49 -4.62
N LYS A 152 11.66 -3.26 -5.60
CA LYS A 152 12.77 -4.17 -5.88
C LYS A 152 13.71 -4.16 -4.67
N VAL A 153 14.11 -5.34 -4.19
CA VAL A 153 15.11 -5.44 -3.14
C VAL A 153 16.45 -5.00 -3.72
N GLY A 154 16.93 -3.83 -3.31
CA GLY A 154 18.27 -3.36 -3.66
C GLY A 154 19.35 -4.36 -3.22
N LYS A 155 20.40 -4.51 -4.02
CA LYS A 155 21.61 -5.21 -3.57
C LYS A 155 22.23 -4.36 -2.45
N LYS A 156 22.27 -4.90 -1.24
CA LYS A 156 23.11 -4.33 -0.17
C LYS A 156 24.58 -4.53 -0.53
#